data_AF-E4UVQ0-F1
#
_entry.id   AF-E4UVQ0-F1
#
_cell.length_a   1.000
_cell.length_b   1.000
_cell.length_c   1.000
_cell.angle_alpha   90.00
_cell.angle_beta   90.00
_cell.angle_gamma   90.00
#
_symmetry.space_group_name_H-M   'P 1'
#
loop_
_entity.id
_entity.type
_entity.pdbx_description
1 polymer ?
#
loop_
_entity_poly.entity_id
_entity_poly.type
_entity_poly.pdbx_seq_one_letter_code
_entity_poly.pdbx_strand_id
1 'polypeptide(L)'
;MQLKTCGLLALGAIISSVDAFRDTSPFFFFSTNRQALEIGKPSTADTNTHSPSFKTQSSQLQSASSLLSSVSEELSSCPSDFYILVSQPGVHVLDFSNRRSAPRLRERVLQQDDLIKSSFSVSEVAGEFDAASLQKQLEKKCKAETIVVNGDVLPSGYKHRPQVIMVEFPALPTDVSRSSQLVENDGFLATLIDLLPSSNYTVLYTTTPRGTEPIAEADIGHFEMGGSPLQNPLTFKREFQGRAANDDKPKHKQKGSLFTEYQFLSPGLFMGLITTVILGTILYVGLSALNSLQVSYASFDKENGPAGTAGKKQ
;
A
#
# COMPACT_ATOMS: atom_id res chain seq x y z
N MET A 1 34.32 6.08 36.29
CA MET A 1 33.05 6.65 36.81
C MET A 1 32.13 6.86 35.61
N GLN A 2 30.93 6.27 35.63
CA GLN A 2 29.99 6.25 34.52
C GLN A 2 29.26 7.60 34.35
N LEU A 3 29.09 8.06 33.10
CA LEU A 3 27.98 8.91 32.64
C LEU A 3 27.59 8.33 31.27
N LYS A 4 26.54 7.53 31.07
CA LYS A 4 25.09 7.78 31.23
C LYS A 4 24.59 9.09 30.61
N THR A 5 23.99 8.90 29.42
CA THR A 5 22.81 9.59 28.83
C THR A 5 22.89 11.09 28.52
N CYS A 6 22.78 11.43 27.23
CA CYS A 6 21.53 11.92 26.63
C CYS A 6 21.72 12.17 25.12
N GLY A 7 21.12 11.29 24.31
CA GLY A 7 20.81 11.59 22.91
C GLY A 7 19.43 12.26 22.82
N LEU A 8 19.28 13.18 21.88
CA LEU A 8 18.02 13.57 21.22
C LEU A 8 18.30 14.82 20.38
N LEU A 9 18.32 14.67 19.05
CA LEU A 9 17.89 15.70 18.10
C LEU A 9 17.74 15.03 16.72
N ALA A 10 16.62 14.34 16.53
CA ALA A 10 16.08 13.99 15.22
C ALA A 10 14.62 14.44 15.20
N LEU A 11 14.42 15.76 15.03
CA LEU A 11 13.12 16.38 14.81
C LEU A 11 13.14 16.96 13.39
N GLY A 12 12.34 16.40 12.49
CA GLY A 12 12.14 16.99 11.17
C GLY A 12 11.82 16.06 10.01
N ALA A 13 11.24 14.88 10.23
CA ALA A 13 10.50 14.20 9.17
C ALA A 13 9.01 14.48 9.39
N ILE A 14 8.55 15.63 8.90
CA ILE A 14 7.11 15.87 8.72
C ILE A 14 6.71 14.94 7.58
N ILE A 15 6.11 13.81 7.93
CA ILE A 15 5.50 12.89 6.97
C ILE A 15 4.31 13.65 6.40
N SER A 16 4.50 14.34 5.27
CA SER A 16 3.39 14.62 4.38
C SER A 16 2.88 13.24 3.95
N SER A 17 1.73 12.84 4.50
CA SER A 17 0.93 11.77 3.91
C SER A 17 0.47 12.28 2.55
N VAL A 18 1.33 12.12 1.56
CA VAL A 18 0.99 12.32 0.15
C VAL A 18 -0.24 11.45 -0.13
N ASP A 19 -1.24 12.01 -0.80
CA ASP A 19 -2.48 11.36 -1.28
C ASP A 19 -2.19 10.25 -2.34
N ALA A 20 -1.01 9.63 -2.27
CA ALA A 20 -0.45 8.65 -3.20
C ALA A 20 -1.17 7.29 -3.16
N PHE A 21 -2.14 7.10 -2.26
CA PHE A 21 -2.86 5.84 -2.08
C PHE A 21 -4.32 5.90 -2.56
N ARG A 22 -4.74 6.99 -3.22
CA ARG A 22 -6.10 7.11 -3.76
C ARG A 22 -6.39 6.17 -4.92
N ASP A 23 -5.37 5.82 -5.71
CA ASP A 23 -5.50 4.90 -6.85
C ASP A 23 -4.72 3.62 -6.53
N THR A 24 -5.21 2.86 -5.54
CA THR A 24 -4.60 1.57 -5.18
C THR A 24 -5.47 0.38 -5.56
N SER A 25 -4.83 -0.72 -5.95
CA SER A 25 -5.38 -2.04 -6.26
C SER A 25 -4.94 -3.06 -5.20
N PRO A 26 -5.53 -3.04 -3.98
CA PRO A 26 -5.22 -4.07 -3.00
C PRO A 26 -5.54 -5.47 -3.50
N PHE A 27 -4.69 -6.42 -3.13
CA PHE A 27 -4.89 -7.85 -3.38
C PHE A 27 -4.88 -8.60 -2.06
N PHE A 28 -5.87 -9.48 -1.86
CA PHE A 28 -5.95 -10.34 -0.69
C PHE A 28 -5.96 -11.80 -1.08
N PHE A 29 -5.23 -12.60 -0.33
CA PHE A 29 -5.14 -14.03 -0.48
C PHE A 29 -5.35 -14.69 0.88
N PHE A 30 -6.18 -15.73 0.93
CA PHE A 30 -6.28 -16.59 2.11
C PHE A 30 -6.69 -18.00 1.72
N SER A 31 -6.19 -18.98 2.46
CA SER A 31 -6.45 -20.40 2.23
C SER A 31 -6.61 -21.14 3.56
N THR A 32 -7.44 -22.17 3.55
CA THR A 32 -7.57 -23.11 4.67
C THR A 32 -6.46 -24.18 4.68
N ASN A 33 -5.63 -24.23 3.62
CA ASN A 33 -4.49 -25.14 3.56
C ASN A 33 -3.18 -24.45 3.98
N ARG A 34 -2.38 -25.11 4.82
CA ARG A 34 -1.05 -24.64 5.24
C ARG A 34 -0.01 -24.62 4.11
N GLN A 35 -0.20 -25.42 3.07
CA GLN A 35 0.77 -25.55 2.00
C GLN A 35 0.88 -24.25 1.19
N ALA A 36 -0.24 -23.53 1.02
CA ALA A 36 -0.36 -22.27 0.31
C ALA A 36 0.31 -21.04 0.98
N LEU A 37 1.30 -21.24 1.86
CA LEU A 37 1.90 -20.22 2.73
C LEU A 37 3.17 -19.56 2.14
N GLU A 38 3.77 -20.10 1.07
CA GLU A 38 5.07 -19.62 0.56
C GLU A 38 4.97 -18.43 -0.43
N ILE A 39 3.77 -17.92 -0.71
CA ILE A 39 3.57 -16.77 -1.62
C ILE A 39 4.12 -15.49 -0.97
N GLY A 40 5.19 -14.93 -1.54
CA GLY A 40 5.77 -13.65 -1.12
C GLY A 40 7.07 -13.73 -0.32
N LYS A 41 7.66 -14.92 -0.15
CA LYS A 41 8.98 -15.05 0.48
C LYS A 41 10.04 -14.32 -0.35
N PRO A 42 10.76 -13.31 0.20
CA PRO A 42 11.92 -12.79 -0.48
C PRO A 42 12.93 -13.94 -0.61
N SER A 43 13.54 -14.07 -1.80
CA SER A 43 14.63 -15.02 -2.04
C SER A 43 15.86 -14.61 -1.23
N THR A 44 15.87 -14.87 0.07
CA THR A 44 17.05 -14.71 0.91
C THR A 44 17.71 -16.08 1.03
N ALA A 45 18.61 -16.35 0.08
CA ALA A 45 19.91 -16.84 0.51
C ALA A 45 20.45 -15.77 1.47
N ASP A 46 20.16 -15.91 2.77
CA ASP A 46 21.01 -15.46 3.88
C ASP A 46 20.32 -15.71 5.23
N THR A 47 20.94 -16.64 5.95
CA THR A 47 21.10 -16.73 7.41
C THR A 47 19.87 -16.86 8.32
N ASN A 48 19.65 -18.11 8.74
CA ASN A 48 19.60 -18.56 10.13
C ASN A 48 19.07 -17.55 11.18
N THR A 49 17.76 -17.59 11.46
CA THR A 49 17.26 -17.34 12.82
C THR A 49 16.00 -18.17 13.04
N HIS A 50 16.08 -19.14 13.96
CA HIS A 50 14.94 -19.86 14.50
C HIS A 50 14.04 -18.89 15.27
N SER A 51 12.83 -18.62 14.75
CA SER A 51 11.67 -18.26 15.56
C SER A 51 10.39 -18.54 14.75
N PRO A 52 9.52 -19.48 15.16
CA PRO A 52 8.28 -19.77 14.47
C PRO A 52 7.20 -18.79 14.93
N SER A 53 7.01 -17.70 14.19
CA SER A 53 5.84 -16.83 14.34
C SER A 53 5.60 -16.06 13.05
N PHE A 54 4.98 -16.75 12.10
CA PHE A 54 4.47 -16.22 10.84
C PHE A 54 3.13 -15.52 11.13
N LYS A 55 3.09 -14.18 11.07
CA LYS A 55 1.85 -13.39 11.08
C LYS A 55 1.85 -12.49 9.86
N THR A 56 0.96 -12.78 8.91
CA THR A 56 0.55 -11.92 7.77
C THR A 56 1.72 -11.24 7.04
N GLN A 57 2.30 -11.91 6.06
CA GLN A 57 3.18 -11.22 5.10
C GLN A 57 2.31 -10.22 4.32
N SER A 58 2.60 -8.93 4.50
CA SER A 58 2.02 -7.87 3.69
C SER A 58 3.14 -7.19 2.91
N SER A 59 3.08 -7.24 1.59
CA SER A 59 3.94 -6.45 0.72
C SER A 59 3.22 -5.14 0.35
N GLN A 60 3.97 -4.04 0.31
CA GLN A 60 3.38 -2.74 -0.02
C GLN A 60 3.11 -2.60 -1.52
N LEU A 61 3.95 -3.20 -2.36
CA LEU A 61 3.88 -3.09 -3.82
C LEU A 61 4.39 -4.38 -4.46
N GLN A 62 3.67 -4.91 -5.43
CA GLN A 62 4.11 -6.05 -6.25
C GLN A 62 3.56 -5.93 -7.67
N SER A 63 4.25 -6.46 -8.67
CA SER A 63 3.72 -6.50 -10.05
C SER A 63 2.69 -7.61 -10.20
N ALA A 64 1.67 -7.36 -11.02
CA ALA A 64 0.63 -8.34 -11.32
C ALA A 64 1.19 -9.64 -11.94
N SER A 65 2.20 -9.53 -12.80
CA SER A 65 2.83 -10.68 -13.44
C SER A 65 3.62 -11.55 -12.46
N SER A 66 4.39 -10.95 -11.55
CA SER A 66 5.12 -11.69 -10.52
C SER A 66 4.18 -12.33 -9.52
N LEU A 67 3.09 -11.65 -9.14
CA LEU A 67 2.04 -12.23 -8.31
C LEU A 67 1.38 -13.43 -8.99
N LEU A 68 0.98 -13.28 -10.26
CA LEU A 68 0.36 -14.35 -11.01
C LEU A 68 1.29 -15.57 -11.13
N SER A 69 2.60 -15.37 -11.37
CA SER A 69 3.56 -16.48 -11.41
C SER A 69 3.70 -17.19 -10.05
N SER A 70 3.82 -16.44 -8.95
CA SER A 70 3.96 -17.05 -7.62
C SER A 70 2.70 -17.79 -7.19
N VAL A 71 1.53 -17.20 -7.43
CA VAL A 71 0.23 -17.81 -7.13
C VAL A 71 0.02 -19.06 -8.00
N SER A 72 0.30 -18.99 -9.30
CA SER A 72 0.11 -20.14 -10.20
C SER A 72 1.05 -21.30 -9.92
N GLU A 73 2.26 -21.03 -9.46
CA GLU A 73 3.22 -22.05 -9.02
C GLU A 73 2.72 -22.75 -7.76
N GLU A 74 2.28 -21.99 -6.76
CA GLU A 74 1.76 -22.53 -5.50
C GLU A 74 0.50 -23.39 -5.71
N LEU A 75 -0.47 -22.84 -6.46
CA LEU A 75 -1.73 -23.53 -6.74
C LEU A 75 -1.58 -24.70 -7.72
N SER A 76 -0.41 -24.87 -8.33
CA SER A 76 -0.15 -26.01 -9.23
C SER A 76 -0.18 -27.37 -8.53
N SER A 77 0.05 -27.38 -7.21
CA SER A 77 -0.08 -28.56 -6.35
C SER A 77 -1.54 -28.92 -6.00
N CYS A 78 -2.49 -28.07 -6.40
CA CYS A 78 -3.92 -28.19 -6.17
C CYS A 78 -4.28 -28.41 -4.68
N PRO A 79 -3.90 -27.49 -3.77
CA PRO A 79 -4.06 -27.68 -2.33
C PRO A 79 -5.51 -27.54 -1.82
N SER A 80 -6.45 -27.12 -2.66
CA SER A 80 -7.85 -26.89 -2.28
C SER A 80 -8.83 -27.51 -3.27
N ASP A 81 -10.04 -27.79 -2.78
CA ASP A 81 -11.14 -28.25 -3.61
C ASP A 81 -11.81 -27.05 -4.31
N PHE A 82 -11.97 -25.93 -3.60
CA PHE A 82 -12.62 -24.74 -4.14
C PHE A 82 -11.63 -23.59 -4.29
N TYR A 83 -11.61 -22.97 -5.47
CA TYR A 83 -10.82 -21.77 -5.76
C TYR A 83 -11.78 -20.63 -6.08
N ILE A 84 -11.86 -19.63 -5.23
CA ILE A 84 -12.73 -18.47 -5.42
C ILE A 84 -11.86 -17.32 -5.94
N LEU A 85 -12.11 -16.88 -7.17
CA LEU A 85 -11.45 -15.75 -7.80
C LEU A 85 -12.41 -14.57 -7.81
N VAL A 86 -12.17 -13.58 -6.96
CA VAL A 86 -13.03 -12.42 -6.80
C VAL A 86 -12.41 -11.21 -7.50
N SER A 87 -13.16 -10.58 -8.41
CA SER A 87 -12.82 -9.31 -9.03
C SER A 87 -13.77 -8.22 -8.54
N GLN A 88 -13.22 -7.19 -7.89
CA GLN A 88 -14.00 -6.02 -7.48
C GLN A 88 -13.37 -4.72 -7.99
N PRO A 89 -13.96 -4.09 -9.01
CA PRO A 89 -13.44 -2.85 -9.57
C PRO A 89 -13.80 -1.62 -8.73
N GLY A 90 -12.96 -0.58 -8.84
CA GLY A 90 -13.18 0.71 -8.23
C GLY A 90 -13.07 0.74 -6.71
N VAL A 91 -12.30 -0.18 -6.11
CA VAL A 91 -12.01 -0.27 -4.66
C VAL A 91 -10.56 0.11 -4.40
N HIS A 92 -10.32 0.80 -3.29
CA HIS A 92 -8.99 1.25 -2.89
C HIS A 92 -8.64 0.72 -1.49
N VAL A 93 -7.35 0.74 -1.14
CA VAL A 93 -6.87 0.29 0.18
C VAL A 93 -7.55 1.05 1.33
N LEU A 94 -7.88 2.33 1.12
CA LEU A 94 -8.55 3.17 2.12
C LEU A 94 -9.96 2.69 2.45
N ASP A 95 -10.65 2.00 1.55
CA ASP A 95 -11.99 1.50 1.82
C ASP A 95 -12.00 0.36 2.84
N PHE A 96 -10.92 -0.41 2.87
CA PHE A 96 -10.67 -1.49 3.82
C PHE A 96 -10.03 -1.00 5.14
N SER A 97 -9.63 0.27 5.22
CA SER A 97 -9.06 0.84 6.44
C SER A 97 -10.08 0.91 7.59
N ASN A 98 -11.35 1.12 7.26
CA ASN A 98 -12.43 1.10 8.24
C ASN A 98 -12.86 -0.34 8.53
N ARG A 99 -12.76 -0.73 9.79
CA ARG A 99 -13.10 -2.07 10.29
C ARG A 99 -14.54 -2.50 9.97
N ARG A 100 -15.44 -1.53 9.73
CA ARG A 100 -16.86 -1.77 9.45
C ARG A 100 -17.16 -2.01 7.98
N SER A 101 -16.27 -1.68 7.04
CA SER A 101 -16.56 -1.77 5.61
C SER A 101 -16.53 -3.21 5.07
N ALA A 102 -15.64 -4.05 5.59
CA ALA A 102 -15.51 -5.46 5.19
C ALA A 102 -15.07 -6.31 6.40
N PRO A 103 -15.92 -6.46 7.43
CA PRO A 103 -15.55 -7.15 8.67
C PRO A 103 -15.15 -8.61 8.45
N ARG A 104 -15.84 -9.35 7.58
CA ARG A 104 -15.64 -10.80 7.39
C ARG A 104 -14.42 -11.13 6.55
N LEU A 105 -14.19 -10.39 5.47
CA LEU A 105 -12.97 -10.48 4.68
C LEU A 105 -11.76 -10.19 5.56
N ARG A 106 -11.84 -9.12 6.36
CA ARG A 106 -10.76 -8.72 7.27
C ARG A 106 -10.47 -9.78 8.33
N GLU A 107 -11.49 -10.40 8.91
CA GLU A 107 -11.35 -11.51 9.87
C GLU A 107 -10.52 -12.66 9.27
N ARG A 108 -10.82 -13.05 8.02
CA ARG A 108 -10.13 -14.13 7.30
C ARG A 108 -8.70 -13.75 6.88
N VAL A 109 -8.50 -12.55 6.36
CA VAL A 109 -7.16 -12.05 5.97
C VAL A 109 -6.24 -11.92 7.19
N LEU A 110 -6.77 -11.49 8.33
CA LEU A 110 -6.02 -11.38 9.59
C LEU A 110 -5.89 -12.71 10.35
N GLN A 111 -6.34 -13.84 9.77
CA GLN A 111 -6.30 -15.17 10.38
C GLN A 111 -6.96 -15.22 11.77
N GLN A 112 -8.05 -14.47 11.93
CA GLN A 112 -8.87 -14.53 13.14
C GLN A 112 -9.86 -15.70 13.10
N ASP A 113 -10.12 -16.23 11.91
CA ASP A 113 -10.87 -17.45 11.68
C ASP A 113 -9.93 -18.67 11.78
N ASP A 114 -10.27 -19.61 12.66
CA ASP A 114 -9.49 -20.82 12.94
C ASP A 114 -9.33 -21.73 11.71
N LEU A 115 -10.23 -21.63 10.72
CA LEU A 115 -10.16 -22.41 9.49
C LEU A 115 -9.02 -21.93 8.58
N ILE A 116 -8.68 -20.65 8.63
CA ILE A 116 -7.65 -20.06 7.77
C ILE A 116 -6.26 -20.41 8.29
N LYS A 117 -5.44 -21.00 7.43
CA LYS A 117 -4.08 -21.44 7.79
C LYS A 117 -2.99 -20.63 7.12
N SER A 118 -3.27 -20.05 5.95
CA SER A 118 -2.37 -19.12 5.27
C SER A 118 -3.14 -17.89 4.81
N SER A 119 -2.52 -16.72 4.91
CA SER A 119 -3.04 -15.49 4.35
C SER A 119 -1.89 -14.56 3.95
N PHE A 120 -2.14 -13.76 2.91
CA PHE A 120 -1.20 -12.83 2.33
C PHE A 120 -1.96 -11.63 1.76
N SER A 121 -1.42 -10.42 1.88
CA SER A 121 -2.09 -9.21 1.38
C SER A 121 -1.11 -8.21 0.78
N VAL A 122 -1.37 -7.76 -0.44
CA VAL A 122 -0.60 -6.71 -1.11
C VAL A 122 -1.39 -5.41 -1.07
N SER A 123 -0.75 -4.33 -0.66
CA SER A 123 -1.43 -3.01 -0.62
C SER A 123 -1.64 -2.42 -2.01
N GLU A 124 -0.72 -2.68 -2.94
CA GLU A 124 -0.79 -2.21 -4.33
C GLU A 124 -0.27 -3.26 -5.33
N VAL A 125 -1.07 -3.53 -6.36
CA VAL A 125 -0.68 -4.40 -7.47
C VAL A 125 -0.47 -3.57 -8.74
N ALA A 126 0.78 -3.45 -9.15
CA ALA A 126 1.13 -2.73 -10.37
C ALA A 126 0.76 -3.58 -11.61
N GLY A 127 -0.22 -3.10 -12.35
CA GLY A 127 -0.76 -3.75 -13.55
C GLY A 127 -2.05 -4.53 -13.29
N GLU A 128 -2.62 -5.08 -14.36
CA GLU A 128 -3.85 -5.86 -14.27
C GLU A 128 -3.54 -7.33 -13.94
N PHE A 129 -4.21 -7.85 -12.92
CA PHE A 129 -4.10 -9.26 -12.56
C PHE A 129 -5.03 -10.08 -13.47
N ASP A 130 -4.44 -10.90 -14.34
CA ASP A 130 -5.19 -11.74 -15.28
C ASP A 130 -5.75 -12.99 -14.58
N ALA A 131 -6.95 -12.84 -14.00
CA ALA A 131 -7.68 -13.93 -13.36
C ALA A 131 -8.06 -15.05 -14.36
N ALA A 132 -8.28 -14.73 -15.64
CA ALA A 132 -8.64 -15.70 -16.67
C ALA A 132 -7.48 -16.63 -17.03
N SER A 133 -6.24 -16.11 -17.05
CA SER A 133 -5.05 -16.95 -17.21
C SER A 133 -4.87 -17.91 -16.04
N LEU A 134 -5.12 -17.46 -14.80
CA LEU A 134 -5.06 -18.33 -13.63
C LEU A 134 -6.13 -19.43 -13.68
N GLN A 135 -7.37 -19.06 -14.02
CA GLN A 135 -8.46 -20.02 -14.22
C GLN A 135 -8.06 -21.13 -15.20
N LYS A 136 -7.56 -20.78 -16.40
CA LYS A 136 -7.14 -21.77 -17.41
C LYS A 136 -6.05 -22.70 -16.89
N GLN A 137 -5.15 -22.21 -16.05
CA GLN A 137 -4.11 -23.03 -15.45
C GLN A 137 -4.69 -24.00 -14.40
N LEU A 138 -5.65 -23.55 -13.59
CA LEU A 138 -6.35 -24.39 -12.60
C LEU A 138 -7.21 -25.46 -13.29
N GLU A 139 -7.91 -25.12 -14.37
CA GLU A 139 -8.65 -26.08 -15.19
C GLU A 139 -7.71 -27.16 -15.76
N LYS A 140 -6.56 -26.75 -16.28
CA LYS A 140 -5.59 -27.66 -16.90
C LYS A 140 -4.87 -28.57 -15.89
N LYS A 141 -4.40 -28.01 -14.77
CA LYS A 141 -3.60 -28.74 -13.78
C LYS A 141 -4.47 -29.48 -12.76
N CYS A 142 -5.50 -28.82 -12.24
CA CYS A 142 -6.35 -29.35 -11.17
C CYS A 142 -7.63 -30.02 -11.69
N LYS A 143 -7.87 -30.01 -13.02
CA LYS A 143 -9.11 -30.53 -13.65
C LYS A 143 -10.36 -29.90 -13.04
N ALA A 144 -10.23 -28.63 -12.65
CA ALA A 144 -11.31 -27.91 -12.00
C ALA A 144 -12.38 -27.48 -13.02
N GLU A 145 -13.64 -27.48 -12.60
CA GLU A 145 -14.76 -26.95 -13.41
C GLU A 145 -15.01 -25.48 -13.03
N THR A 146 -15.16 -24.61 -14.02
CA THR A 146 -15.37 -23.17 -13.76
C THR A 146 -16.85 -22.83 -13.72
N ILE A 147 -17.22 -22.03 -12.73
CA ILE A 147 -18.55 -21.43 -12.57
C ILE A 147 -18.35 -19.92 -12.45
N VAL A 148 -19.01 -19.16 -13.32
CA VAL A 148 -19.02 -17.69 -13.25
C VAL A 148 -20.25 -17.25 -12.50
N VAL A 149 -20.05 -16.39 -11.50
CA VAL A 149 -21.04 -15.87 -10.58
C VAL A 149 -20.98 -14.35 -10.63
N ASN A 150 -22.05 -13.73 -11.10
CA ASN A 150 -22.24 -12.29 -10.93
C ASN A 150 -22.73 -12.07 -9.50
N GLY A 151 -22.16 -11.08 -8.79
CA GLY A 151 -22.30 -10.84 -7.34
C GLY A 151 -23.71 -10.70 -6.73
N ASP A 152 -24.76 -11.04 -7.47
CA ASP A 152 -26.17 -11.00 -7.07
C ASP A 152 -26.81 -12.40 -6.92
N VAL A 153 -26.25 -13.44 -7.55
CA VAL A 153 -26.88 -14.78 -7.60
C VAL A 153 -25.94 -15.84 -7.05
N LEU A 154 -26.36 -16.54 -5.99
CA LEU A 154 -25.59 -17.67 -5.46
C LEU A 154 -25.70 -18.87 -6.41
N PRO A 155 -24.58 -19.55 -6.74
CA PRO A 155 -24.62 -20.73 -7.58
C PRO A 155 -25.29 -21.89 -6.84
N SER A 156 -26.25 -22.54 -7.51
CA SER A 156 -26.89 -23.76 -7.01
C SER A 156 -26.25 -24.99 -7.67
N GLY A 157 -25.68 -25.91 -6.88
CA GLY A 157 -25.20 -27.21 -7.38
C GLY A 157 -23.69 -27.37 -7.41
N TYR A 158 -23.02 -27.18 -6.27
CA TYR A 158 -21.61 -27.55 -6.11
C TYR A 158 -21.44 -29.05 -6.32
N LYS A 159 -20.43 -29.42 -7.12
CA LYS A 159 -20.06 -30.83 -7.33
C LYS A 159 -18.90 -31.18 -6.41
N HIS A 160 -18.74 -32.46 -6.08
CA HIS A 160 -17.62 -32.99 -5.30
C HIS A 160 -16.25 -32.99 -6.04
N ARG A 161 -16.09 -32.17 -7.07
CA ARG A 161 -14.84 -32.04 -7.84
C ARG A 161 -14.25 -30.66 -7.60
N PRO A 162 -12.95 -30.47 -7.86
CA PRO A 162 -12.36 -29.16 -7.75
C PRO A 162 -13.11 -28.15 -8.62
N GLN A 163 -13.44 -26.98 -8.09
CA GLN A 163 -14.19 -25.95 -8.81
C GLN A 163 -13.52 -24.59 -8.70
N VAL A 164 -13.51 -23.86 -9.80
CA VAL A 164 -13.11 -22.44 -9.84
C VAL A 164 -14.37 -21.60 -9.89
N ILE A 165 -14.59 -20.77 -8.88
CA ILE A 165 -15.75 -19.89 -8.78
C ILE A 165 -15.24 -18.48 -9.07
N MET A 166 -15.58 -17.95 -10.23
CA MET A 166 -15.29 -16.56 -10.57
C MET A 166 -16.42 -15.68 -10.05
N VAL A 167 -16.11 -14.73 -9.17
CA VAL A 167 -17.07 -13.78 -8.61
C VAL A 167 -16.73 -12.40 -9.14
N GLU A 168 -17.63 -11.83 -9.92
CA GLU A 168 -17.49 -10.47 -10.44
C GLU A 168 -18.46 -9.55 -9.70
N PHE A 169 -17.89 -8.63 -8.92
CA PHE A 169 -18.65 -7.59 -8.24
C PHE A 169 -18.75 -6.33 -9.10
N PRO A 170 -19.85 -5.57 -8.99
CA PRO A 170 -19.98 -4.29 -9.69
C PRO A 170 -19.02 -3.24 -9.11
N ALA A 171 -18.67 -2.26 -9.94
CA ALA A 171 -17.86 -1.13 -9.52
C ALA A 171 -18.57 -0.32 -8.44
N LEU A 172 -17.85 0.00 -7.36
CA LEU A 172 -18.44 0.75 -6.26
C LEU A 172 -18.78 2.21 -6.64
N PRO A 173 -19.92 2.75 -6.16
CA PRO A 173 -20.33 4.13 -6.39
C PRO A 173 -19.37 5.10 -5.69
N THR A 174 -19.39 6.35 -6.11
CA THR A 174 -18.63 7.45 -5.49
C THR A 174 -19.35 8.09 -4.32
N ASP A 175 -20.61 7.72 -4.08
CA ASP A 175 -21.47 8.34 -3.09
C ASP A 175 -21.27 7.76 -1.69
N VAL A 176 -21.97 8.35 -0.71
CA VAL A 176 -21.95 7.94 0.70
C VAL A 176 -22.34 6.47 0.91
N SER A 177 -23.10 5.89 -0.03
CA SER A 177 -23.50 4.48 -0.06
C SER A 177 -22.35 3.50 -0.34
N ARG A 178 -21.17 3.98 -0.75
CA ARG A 178 -19.98 3.15 -1.05
C ARG A 178 -19.64 2.17 0.07
N SER A 179 -19.68 2.63 1.32
CA SER A 179 -19.39 1.79 2.48
C SER A 179 -20.46 0.73 2.73
N SER A 180 -21.73 1.02 2.44
CA SER A 180 -22.84 0.06 2.56
C SER A 180 -22.70 -1.07 1.54
N GLN A 181 -22.41 -0.72 0.28
CA GLN A 181 -22.23 -1.73 -0.77
C GLN A 181 -21.01 -2.63 -0.53
N LEU A 182 -19.94 -2.09 0.05
CA LEU A 182 -18.81 -2.92 0.49
C LEU A 182 -19.21 -3.95 1.54
N VAL A 183 -20.06 -3.56 2.49
CA VAL A 183 -20.58 -4.46 3.52
C VAL A 183 -21.49 -5.53 2.90
N GLU A 184 -22.30 -5.16 1.92
CA GLU A 184 -23.15 -6.10 1.17
C GLU A 184 -22.29 -7.11 0.38
N ASN A 185 -21.26 -6.66 -0.33
CA ASN A 185 -20.33 -7.53 -1.05
C ASN A 185 -19.54 -8.46 -0.10
N ASP A 186 -19.11 -7.95 1.06
CA ASP A 186 -18.46 -8.74 2.12
C ASP A 186 -19.40 -9.83 2.67
N GLY A 187 -20.68 -9.47 2.87
CA GLY A 187 -21.73 -10.40 3.28
C GLY A 187 -22.04 -11.47 2.22
N PHE A 188 -22.09 -11.08 0.94
CA PHE A 188 -22.27 -12.01 -0.18
C PHE A 188 -21.12 -13.02 -0.25
N LEU A 189 -19.88 -12.54 -0.20
CA LEU A 189 -18.70 -13.41 -0.22
C LEU A 189 -18.69 -14.37 0.97
N ALA A 190 -19.05 -13.90 2.16
CA ALA A 190 -19.17 -14.77 3.33
C ALA A 190 -20.24 -15.85 3.13
N THR A 191 -21.42 -15.49 2.62
CA THR A 191 -22.51 -16.43 2.35
C THR A 191 -22.12 -17.47 1.29
N LEU A 192 -21.37 -17.06 0.27
CA LEU A 192 -20.85 -17.94 -0.77
C LEU A 192 -19.88 -18.98 -0.18
N ILE A 193 -18.98 -18.56 0.71
CA ILE A 193 -18.05 -19.46 1.41
C ILE A 193 -18.81 -20.43 2.32
N ASP A 194 -19.81 -19.94 3.05
CA ASP A 194 -20.60 -20.75 3.99
C ASP A 194 -21.47 -21.81 3.27
N LEU A 195 -21.79 -21.60 1.99
CA LEU A 195 -22.55 -22.55 1.16
C LEU A 195 -21.66 -23.66 0.57
N LEU A 196 -20.33 -23.57 0.69
CA LEU A 196 -19.44 -24.59 0.16
C LEU A 196 -19.60 -25.92 0.90
N PRO A 197 -19.62 -27.06 0.18
CA PRO A 197 -19.76 -28.38 0.80
C PRO A 197 -18.47 -28.87 1.48
N SER A 198 -17.31 -28.26 1.19
CA SER A 198 -16.01 -28.58 1.78
C SER A 198 -15.43 -27.36 2.49
N SER A 199 -14.73 -27.61 3.60
CA SER A 199 -13.95 -26.60 4.32
C SER A 199 -12.60 -26.29 3.65
N ASN A 200 -12.26 -26.97 2.55
CA ASN A 200 -11.00 -26.78 1.84
C ASN A 200 -11.17 -25.80 0.67
N TYR A 201 -10.86 -24.53 0.92
CA TYR A 201 -10.98 -23.49 -0.09
C TYR A 201 -9.80 -22.52 -0.05
N THR A 202 -9.58 -21.89 -1.20
CA THR A 202 -8.62 -20.79 -1.38
C THR A 202 -9.34 -19.63 -2.05
N VAL A 203 -9.18 -18.43 -1.50
CA VAL A 203 -9.80 -17.21 -2.02
C VAL A 203 -8.71 -16.24 -2.46
N LEU A 204 -8.87 -15.73 -3.67
CA LEU A 204 -8.08 -14.67 -4.26
C LEU A 204 -9.00 -13.50 -4.52
N TYR A 205 -8.67 -12.36 -3.94
CA TYR A 205 -9.46 -11.16 -4.06
C TYR A 205 -8.61 -10.10 -4.74
N THR A 206 -8.99 -9.76 -5.96
CA THR A 206 -8.31 -8.79 -6.82
C THR A 206 -9.17 -7.56 -6.98
N THR A 207 -8.54 -6.39 -6.94
CA THR A 207 -9.21 -5.12 -7.20
C THR A 207 -8.51 -4.37 -8.31
N THR A 208 -9.26 -3.49 -8.96
CA THR A 208 -8.72 -2.57 -9.97
C THR A 208 -9.10 -1.14 -9.61
N PRO A 209 -8.21 -0.16 -9.83
CA PRO A 209 -8.52 1.23 -9.58
C PRO A 209 -9.55 1.73 -10.60
N ARG A 210 -10.19 2.86 -10.30
CA ARG A 210 -11.18 3.44 -11.22
C ARG A 210 -10.50 3.88 -12.54
N GLY A 211 -11.15 3.62 -13.67
CA GLY A 211 -10.72 4.11 -14.99
C GLY A 211 -9.92 3.12 -15.84
N THR A 212 -9.67 1.90 -15.36
CA THR A 212 -9.08 0.81 -16.16
C THR A 212 -10.12 -0.18 -16.68
N GLU A 213 -11.42 0.07 -16.47
CA GLU A 213 -12.43 -0.79 -17.08
C GLU A 213 -12.37 -0.66 -18.61
N PRO A 214 -12.35 -1.77 -19.36
CA PRO A 214 -12.70 -1.71 -20.77
C PRO A 214 -14.12 -1.15 -20.81
N ILE A 215 -14.28 0.01 -21.43
CA ILE A 215 -15.59 0.63 -21.64
C ILE A 215 -16.42 -0.41 -22.39
N ALA A 216 -17.25 -1.17 -21.68
CA ALA A 216 -18.23 -2.04 -22.30
C ALA A 216 -19.12 -1.13 -23.15
N GLU A 217 -19.31 -1.51 -24.41
CA GLU A 217 -19.93 -0.72 -25.49
C GLU A 217 -21.45 -0.51 -25.29
N ALA A 218 -21.90 -0.29 -24.06
CA ALA A 218 -23.28 -0.06 -23.68
C ALA A 218 -23.40 1.26 -22.90
N ASP A 219 -23.06 2.37 -23.57
CA ASP A 219 -23.75 3.67 -23.52
C ASP A 219 -22.88 4.76 -24.18
N ILE A 220 -22.46 4.55 -25.45
CA ILE A 220 -21.88 5.63 -26.26
C ILE A 220 -23.02 6.27 -27.03
N GLY A 221 -23.82 7.07 -26.34
CA GLY A 221 -24.63 8.09 -26.99
C GLY A 221 -23.72 9.05 -27.76
N HIS A 222 -23.72 8.90 -29.08
CA HIS A 222 -23.34 9.90 -30.10
C HIS A 222 -22.21 10.89 -29.71
N PHE A 223 -20.99 10.54 -30.10
CA PHE A 223 -20.04 11.55 -30.56
C PHE A 223 -19.43 11.06 -31.87
N GLU A 224 -19.86 11.66 -32.97
CA GLU A 224 -19.16 11.56 -34.25
C GLU A 224 -17.74 12.13 -34.06
N MET A 225 -16.73 11.29 -34.20
CA MET A 225 -15.36 11.73 -34.42
C MET A 225 -14.97 11.30 -35.83
N GLY A 226 -15.05 12.24 -36.77
CA GLY A 226 -14.50 12.07 -38.11
C GLY A 226 -12.96 12.12 -38.08
N GLY A 227 -12.33 11.20 -38.81
CA GLY A 227 -10.93 11.31 -39.26
C GLY A 227 -9.90 10.48 -38.48
N SER A 228 -9.51 9.35 -39.06
CA SER A 228 -8.36 8.51 -38.68
C SER A 228 -7.03 9.04 -39.28
N PRO A 229 -5.87 8.41 -39.04
CA PRO A 229 -5.13 8.23 -37.78
C PRO A 229 -3.61 8.58 -37.93
N LEU A 230 -2.80 8.33 -36.90
CA LEU A 230 -1.31 8.32 -36.89
C LEU A 230 -0.56 9.66 -37.03
N GLN A 231 -0.29 10.31 -35.89
CA GLN A 231 1.07 10.70 -35.45
C GLN A 231 0.92 11.57 -34.20
N ASN A 232 1.40 11.09 -33.05
CA ASN A 232 2.22 11.83 -32.08
C ASN A 232 2.30 11.05 -30.75
N PRO A 233 3.49 10.94 -30.13
CA PRO A 233 3.65 10.25 -28.86
C PRO A 233 2.87 10.99 -27.76
N LEU A 234 2.08 10.22 -27.02
CA LEU A 234 1.15 10.64 -25.98
C LEU A 234 1.85 11.39 -24.84
N THR A 235 1.93 12.71 -24.93
CA THR A 235 1.99 13.54 -23.72
C THR A 235 0.61 13.58 -23.11
N PHE A 236 0.39 12.81 -22.04
CA PHE A 236 -0.82 12.86 -21.21
C PHE A 236 -0.92 14.23 -20.53
N LYS A 237 -1.46 15.22 -21.25
CA LYS A 237 -1.96 16.46 -20.69
C LYS A 237 -3.42 16.18 -20.33
N ARG A 238 -3.68 15.95 -19.05
CA ARG A 238 -5.00 15.67 -18.48
C ARG A 238 -5.89 16.92 -18.69
N GLU A 239 -6.57 17.00 -19.84
CA GLU A 239 -7.56 18.04 -20.12
C GLU A 239 -8.81 17.79 -19.27
N PHE A 240 -8.98 18.63 -18.26
CA PHE A 240 -10.23 18.76 -17.52
C PHE A 240 -11.19 19.61 -18.36
N GLN A 241 -11.89 18.99 -19.32
CA GLN A 241 -12.99 19.66 -20.02
C GLN A 241 -14.21 19.73 -19.09
N GLY A 242 -14.23 20.78 -18.27
CA GLY A 242 -15.48 21.31 -17.76
C GLY A 242 -16.31 21.80 -18.94
N ARG A 243 -17.52 21.25 -19.10
CA ARG A 243 -18.52 21.69 -20.07
C ARG A 243 -18.68 23.22 -20.00
N ALA A 244 -18.20 23.91 -21.03
CA ALA A 244 -18.54 25.32 -21.25
C ALA A 244 -19.95 25.35 -21.87
N ALA A 245 -20.96 25.45 -21.01
CA ALA A 245 -22.26 25.92 -21.44
C ALA A 245 -22.16 27.43 -21.73
N ASN A 246 -22.62 27.84 -22.90
CA ASN A 246 -22.79 29.23 -23.30
C ASN A 246 -23.48 30.03 -22.19
N ASP A 247 -22.80 31.04 -21.65
CA ASP A 247 -23.49 32.18 -21.04
C ASP A 247 -22.64 33.45 -21.21
N ASP A 248 -23.12 34.33 -22.09
CA ASP A 248 -22.64 35.70 -22.27
C ASP A 248 -22.99 36.51 -21.01
N LYS A 249 -22.01 36.79 -20.14
CA LYS A 249 -22.07 37.87 -19.13
C LYS A 249 -20.69 38.23 -18.55
N PRO A 250 -20.51 39.48 -18.06
CA PRO A 250 -19.22 40.15 -18.06
C PRO A 250 -18.29 39.71 -16.91
N LYS A 251 -16.99 39.81 -17.21
CA LYS A 251 -15.83 39.41 -16.40
C LYS A 251 -15.89 39.90 -14.95
N HIS A 252 -16.30 39.03 -14.03
CA HIS A 252 -15.87 39.11 -12.64
C HIS A 252 -14.55 38.35 -12.52
N LYS A 253 -13.50 39.00 -11.99
CA LYS A 253 -12.18 38.39 -11.72
C LYS A 253 -12.37 37.09 -10.93
N GLN A 254 -12.33 35.95 -11.62
CA GLN A 254 -12.34 34.66 -10.97
C GLN A 254 -11.01 34.51 -10.23
N LYS A 255 -11.10 34.50 -8.89
CA LYS A 255 -10.04 33.99 -8.03
C LYS A 255 -9.81 32.55 -8.46
N GLY A 256 -8.63 32.25 -8.99
CA GLY A 256 -8.22 30.89 -9.28
C GLY A 256 -8.40 30.00 -8.05
N SER A 257 -8.60 28.70 -8.29
CA SER A 257 -8.70 27.69 -7.22
C SER A 257 -7.63 27.92 -6.15
N LEU A 258 -8.04 27.90 -4.88
CA LEU A 258 -7.20 28.11 -3.68
C LEU A 258 -5.99 27.15 -3.61
N PHE A 259 -5.96 26.13 -4.46
CA PHE A 259 -4.91 25.11 -4.53
C PHE A 259 -3.97 25.28 -5.72
N THR A 260 -4.18 26.27 -6.61
CA THR A 260 -3.28 26.52 -7.75
C THR A 260 -1.98 27.23 -7.35
N GLU A 261 -1.95 27.88 -6.19
CA GLU A 261 -0.80 28.66 -5.70
C GLU A 261 -0.19 28.12 -4.40
N TYR A 262 -0.26 26.81 -4.13
CA TYR A 262 0.43 26.25 -2.98
C TYR A 262 1.91 25.95 -3.30
N GLN A 263 2.78 26.94 -3.13
CA GLN A 263 4.24 26.73 -3.09
C GLN A 263 4.62 26.23 -1.69
N PHE A 264 4.72 24.89 -1.52
CA PHE A 264 5.14 24.26 -0.24
C PHE A 264 6.46 24.84 0.31
N LEU A 265 7.36 25.25 -0.57
CA LEU A 265 8.57 25.99 -0.26
C LEU A 265 8.54 27.27 -1.10
N SER A 266 8.10 28.38 -0.50
CA SER A 266 8.30 29.68 -1.16
C SER A 266 9.80 29.89 -1.36
N PRO A 267 10.24 30.51 -2.46
CA PRO A 267 11.66 30.75 -2.71
C PRO A 267 12.36 31.45 -1.53
N GLY A 268 11.64 32.32 -0.81
CA GLY A 268 12.12 32.98 0.40
C GLY A 268 12.29 32.03 1.59
N LEU A 269 11.34 31.11 1.83
CA LEU A 269 11.45 30.14 2.92
C LEU A 269 12.62 29.18 2.70
N PHE A 270 12.83 28.74 1.45
CA PHE A 270 13.96 27.86 1.11
C PHE A 270 15.31 28.56 1.33
N MET A 271 15.47 29.77 0.80
CA MET A 271 16.69 30.57 1.01
C MET A 271 16.93 30.89 2.49
N GLY A 272 15.87 31.15 3.26
CA GLY A 272 15.95 31.37 4.70
C GLY A 272 16.41 30.12 5.46
N LEU A 273 15.89 28.94 5.12
CA LEU A 273 16.26 27.68 5.76
C LEU A 273 17.74 27.35 5.49
N ILE A 274 18.20 27.48 4.24
CA ILE A 274 19.62 27.29 3.89
C ILE A 274 20.53 28.25 4.66
N THR A 275 20.16 29.54 4.73
CA THR A 275 20.93 30.55 5.47
C THR A 275 20.99 30.23 6.96
N THR A 276 19.88 29.78 7.54
CA THR A 276 19.80 29.41 8.96
C THR A 276 20.70 28.22 9.28
N VAL A 277 20.77 27.23 8.38
CA VAL A 277 21.68 26.09 8.54
C VAL A 277 23.13 26.53 8.50
N ILE A 278 23.52 27.42 7.57
CA ILE A 278 24.90 27.92 7.47
C ILE A 278 25.29 28.75 8.69
N LEU A 279 24.44 29.66 9.17
CA LEU A 279 24.72 30.43 10.38
C LEU A 279 24.76 29.55 11.62
N GLY A 280 23.91 28.52 11.68
CA GLY A 280 23.87 27.54 12.76
C GLY A 280 25.18 26.75 12.89
N THR A 281 25.80 26.35 11.78
CA THR A 281 27.08 25.63 11.82
C THR A 281 28.23 26.53 12.30
N ILE A 282 28.28 27.78 11.85
CA ILE A 282 29.28 28.76 12.32
C ILE A 282 29.13 29.02 13.82
N LEU A 283 27.89 29.24 14.27
CA LEU A 283 27.58 29.44 15.70
C LEU A 283 27.98 28.22 16.53
N TYR A 284 27.69 27.01 16.04
CA TYR A 284 28.04 25.76 16.71
C TYR A 284 29.56 25.61 16.91
N VAL A 285 30.35 25.90 15.87
CA VAL A 285 31.81 25.89 15.97
C VAL A 285 32.31 26.95 16.96
N GLY A 286 31.72 28.15 16.93
CA GLY A 286 32.05 29.23 17.87
C GLY A 286 31.79 28.85 19.34
N LEU A 287 30.63 28.26 19.63
CA LEU A 287 30.29 27.78 20.97
C LEU A 287 31.19 26.61 21.41
N SER A 288 31.55 25.73 20.49
CA SER A 288 32.47 24.62 20.77
C SER A 288 33.88 25.13 21.13
N ALA A 289 34.35 26.18 20.45
CA ALA A 289 35.63 26.82 20.78
C ALA A 289 35.60 27.53 22.15
N LEU A 290 34.50 28.22 22.48
CA LEU A 290 34.33 28.88 23.78
C LEU A 290 34.28 27.87 24.93
N ASN A 291 33.58 26.74 24.75
CA ASN A 291 33.51 25.69 25.75
C ASN A 291 34.84 24.92 25.92
N SER A 292 35.77 25.03 24.96
CA SER A 292 37.09 24.41 25.01
C SER A 292 38.12 25.21 25.82
N LEU A 293 37.79 26.46 26.20
CA LEU A 293 38.67 27.28 27.02
C LEU A 293 38.77 26.73 28.43
N GLN A 294 39.82 25.97 28.68
CA GLN A 294 40.24 25.59 30.02
C GLN A 294 41.15 26.68 30.58
N VAL A 295 40.77 27.24 31.72
CA VAL A 295 41.65 28.12 32.51
C VAL A 295 42.65 27.22 33.23
N SER A 296 43.94 27.36 32.91
CA SER A 296 44.99 26.63 33.63
C SER A 296 45.18 27.26 35.00
N TYR A 297 44.62 26.62 36.03
CA TYR A 297 44.77 27.06 37.41
C TYR A 297 46.16 26.75 38.00
N ALA A 298 46.97 25.93 37.33
CA ALA A 298 48.32 25.57 37.77
C ALA A 298 49.30 26.76 37.76
N SER A 299 49.03 27.84 37.01
CA SER A 299 49.83 29.07 37.05
C SER A 299 49.53 29.96 38.26
N PHE A 300 48.46 29.65 39.01
CA PHE A 300 48.13 30.31 40.27
C PHE A 300 48.55 29.49 41.49
N ASP A 301 48.96 28.23 41.31
CA ASP A 301 49.58 27.45 42.37
C ASP A 301 51.04 27.87 42.53
N LYS A 302 51.31 28.61 43.62
CA LYS A 302 52.65 28.95 44.04
C LYS A 302 53.38 27.66 44.45
N GLU A 303 54.40 27.30 43.69
CA GLU A 303 55.39 26.23 43.95
C GLU A 303 55.88 26.25 45.41
N ASN A 304 55.17 25.59 46.33
CA ASN A 304 55.59 25.34 47.71
C ASN A 304 56.09 23.89 47.86
N GLY A 305 56.90 23.44 46.90
CA GLY A 305 57.59 22.14 46.97
C GLY A 305 58.77 22.18 47.95
N PRO A 306 59.20 21.03 48.54
CA PRO A 306 60.13 20.96 49.67
C PRO A 306 61.56 21.46 49.42
N ALA A 307 61.87 21.94 48.21
CA ALA A 307 63.19 22.47 47.85
C ALA A 307 63.41 23.94 48.28
N GLY A 308 62.39 24.62 48.82
CA GLY A 308 62.50 26.02 49.27
C GLY A 308 63.07 26.23 50.68
N THR A 309 63.29 25.17 51.46
CA THR A 309 63.65 25.30 52.90
C THR A 309 64.86 24.50 53.36
N ALA A 310 65.67 23.92 52.45
CA ALA A 310 66.85 23.15 52.84
C ALA A 310 68.10 23.60 52.07
N GLY A 311 68.72 24.68 52.54
CA GLY A 311 69.96 25.21 51.96
C GLY A 311 70.60 26.34 52.77
N LYS A 312 70.56 26.27 54.11
CA LYS A 312 71.38 27.09 55.01
C LYS A 312 71.80 26.24 56.21
N LYS A 313 73.07 25.79 56.20
CA LYS A 313 73.93 25.19 57.26
C LYS A 313 75.12 24.60 56.48
N GLN A 314 76.39 24.96 56.63
CA GLN A 314 77.19 25.68 57.62
C GLN A 314 78.16 26.62 56.88
#